data_AF-A0A9P6ASH1-F1
#
_entry.id   AF-A0A9P6ASH1-F1
#
_cell.length_a   1.000
_cell.length_b   1.000
_cell.length_c   1.000
_cell.angle_alpha   90.00
_cell.angle_beta   90.00
_cell.angle_gamma   90.00
#
_symmetry.space_group_name_H-M   'P 1'
#
loop_
_entity.id
_entity.type
_entity.pdbx_description
1 polymer ?
#
loop_
_entity_poly.entity_id
_entity_poly.type
_entity_poly.pdbx_seq_one_letter_code
_entity_poly.pdbx_strand_id
1 'polypeptide(L)'
;MRPTAGHTIRSANHPPAERANSLIAALPGNSLVSKTGIVVLGTGAIATAISQELYVATDETVLLIGSIAILSFIAKIIREPYKEWANGHITRIKDILEVTRTEHTGAVEDRIASVSEMKNVVDVTRNLFALSEAQFQDTAKLEAEAFALRQQVALAAELKSVLDSWARYEQQAKESEQAELTKTVIDRVVKTLKDEKMQRDILLGAVAEIEQLVKNKAI
;
A
#
# COMPACT_ATOMS: atom_id res chain seq x y z
N MET A 1 50.87 -13.90 -72.00
CA MET A 1 49.81 -13.75 -73.02
C MET A 1 48.50 -13.50 -72.28
N ARG A 2 47.87 -12.34 -72.49
CA ARG A 2 46.57 -11.91 -71.92
C ARG A 2 45.43 -12.73 -72.60
N PRO A 3 44.21 -12.85 -72.03
CA PRO A 3 43.32 -11.70 -71.99
C PRO A 3 42.43 -11.57 -70.74
N THR A 4 41.95 -10.34 -70.60
CA THR A 4 41.12 -9.70 -69.59
C THR A 4 39.64 -10.09 -69.70
N ALA A 5 39.00 -10.37 -68.57
CA ALA A 5 37.56 -10.52 -68.46
C ALA A 5 36.87 -9.16 -68.67
N GLY A 6 36.11 -9.04 -69.75
CA GLY A 6 35.26 -7.89 -70.05
C GLY A 6 34.01 -7.88 -69.16
N HIS A 7 33.72 -6.72 -68.58
CA HIS A 7 32.51 -6.42 -67.84
C HIS A 7 31.32 -6.35 -68.82
N THR A 8 30.45 -7.37 -68.81
CA THR A 8 29.16 -7.36 -69.53
C THR A 8 28.02 -7.07 -68.55
N ILE A 9 27.35 -5.94 -68.79
CA ILE A 9 26.13 -5.52 -68.10
C ILE A 9 25.02 -6.55 -68.43
N ARG A 10 24.64 -7.39 -67.46
CA ARG A 10 23.46 -8.26 -67.57
C ARG A 10 22.19 -7.43 -67.36
N SER A 11 21.57 -7.01 -68.45
CA SER A 11 20.15 -6.63 -68.46
C SER A 11 19.31 -7.88 -68.17
N ALA A 12 18.39 -7.80 -67.20
CA ALA A 12 17.50 -8.89 -66.82
C ALA A 12 16.67 -9.33 -68.03
N ASN A 13 16.92 -10.54 -68.54
CA ASN A 13 16.31 -11.06 -69.77
C ASN A 13 15.02 -11.85 -69.49
N HIS A 14 13.92 -11.16 -69.16
CA HIS A 14 12.58 -11.73 -69.35
C HIS A 14 12.28 -11.82 -70.86
N PRO A 15 11.63 -12.89 -71.35
CA PRO A 15 11.23 -13.00 -72.74
C PRO A 15 10.35 -11.81 -73.13
N PRO A 16 10.47 -11.30 -74.36
CA PRO A 16 9.85 -10.04 -74.77
C PRO A 16 8.33 -10.03 -74.61
N ALA A 17 7.68 -11.20 -74.77
CA ALA A 17 6.25 -11.38 -74.54
C ALA A 17 5.84 -11.13 -73.08
N GLU A 18 6.63 -11.59 -72.10
CA GLU A 18 6.33 -11.39 -70.68
C GLU A 18 6.51 -9.93 -70.27
N ARG A 19 7.53 -9.24 -70.80
CA ARG A 19 7.71 -7.79 -70.54
C ARG A 19 6.58 -6.97 -71.15
N ALA A 20 6.20 -7.24 -72.39
CA ALA A 20 5.08 -6.57 -73.03
C ALA A 20 3.79 -6.77 -72.22
N ASN A 21 3.54 -7.98 -71.73
CA ASN A 21 2.40 -8.27 -70.87
C ASN A 21 2.46 -7.50 -69.53
N SER A 22 3.64 -7.36 -68.93
CA SER A 22 3.82 -6.56 -67.70
C SER A 22 3.54 -5.06 -67.91
N LEU A 23 3.90 -4.52 -69.08
CA LEU A 23 3.64 -3.13 -69.44
C LEU A 23 2.15 -2.89 -69.73
N ILE A 24 1.51 -3.80 -70.46
CA ILE A 24 0.07 -3.75 -70.72
C ILE A 24 -0.70 -3.89 -69.40
N ALA A 25 -0.27 -4.76 -68.49
CA ALA A 25 -0.90 -4.94 -67.19
C ALA A 25 -0.84 -3.67 -66.33
N ALA A 26 0.25 -2.91 -66.40
CA ALA A 26 0.45 -1.67 -65.64
C ALA A 26 -0.42 -0.49 -66.12
N LEU A 27 -1.04 -0.58 -67.31
CA LEU A 27 -1.94 0.47 -67.82
C LEU A 27 -3.25 0.50 -67.01
N PRO A 28 -3.83 1.70 -66.78
CA PRO A 28 -5.12 1.82 -66.09
C PRO A 28 -6.22 1.13 -66.89
N GLY A 29 -7.08 0.36 -66.22
CA GLY A 29 -8.19 -0.36 -66.84
C GLY A 29 -8.35 -1.78 -66.27
N ASN A 30 -9.59 -2.25 -66.15
CA ASN A 30 -9.92 -3.54 -65.55
C ASN A 30 -10.12 -4.68 -66.57
N SER A 31 -10.05 -4.38 -67.89
CA SER A 31 -10.25 -5.38 -68.95
C SER A 31 -9.13 -5.35 -69.98
N LEU A 32 -8.83 -6.53 -70.56
CA LEU A 32 -7.76 -6.69 -71.55
C LEU A 32 -8.02 -5.86 -72.82
N VAL A 33 -9.30 -5.74 -73.21
CA VAL A 33 -9.77 -4.91 -74.34
C VAL A 33 -9.55 -3.42 -74.06
N SER A 34 -9.76 -2.97 -72.82
CA SER A 34 -9.50 -1.57 -72.46
C SER A 34 -8.01 -1.26 -72.45
N LYS A 35 -7.17 -2.18 -71.93
CA LYS A 35 -5.71 -2.02 -71.91
C LYS A 35 -5.10 -1.99 -73.31
N THR A 36 -5.49 -2.93 -74.19
CA THR A 36 -5.03 -2.94 -75.58
C THR A 36 -5.65 -1.79 -76.38
N GLY A 37 -6.90 -1.43 -76.08
CA GLY A 37 -7.58 -0.28 -76.64
C GLY A 37 -6.83 1.03 -76.36
N ILE A 38 -6.34 1.26 -75.15
CA ILE A 38 -5.54 2.45 -74.81
C ILE A 38 -4.26 2.52 -75.63
N VAL A 39 -3.54 1.41 -75.81
CA VAL A 39 -2.30 1.38 -76.59
C VAL A 39 -2.57 1.63 -78.07
N VAL A 40 -3.58 0.97 -78.63
CA VAL A 40 -3.94 1.10 -80.05
C VAL A 40 -4.49 2.50 -80.34
N LEU A 41 -5.37 3.02 -79.49
CA LEU A 41 -5.91 4.38 -79.63
C LEU A 41 -4.83 5.43 -79.43
N GLY A 42 -3.95 5.28 -78.43
CA GLY A 42 -2.86 6.21 -78.19
C GLY A 42 -1.87 6.26 -79.35
N THR A 43 -1.45 5.08 -79.86
CA THR A 43 -0.54 5.00 -81.01
C THR A 43 -1.21 5.51 -82.28
N GLY A 44 -2.48 5.15 -82.50
CA GLY A 44 -3.26 5.61 -83.64
C GLY A 44 -3.45 7.13 -83.63
N ALA A 45 -3.79 7.72 -82.48
CA ALA A 45 -3.93 9.16 -82.33
C ALA A 45 -2.62 9.91 -82.60
N ILE A 46 -1.48 9.40 -82.12
CA ILE A 46 -0.16 9.97 -82.41
C ILE A 46 0.15 9.88 -83.91
N ALA A 47 -0.08 8.72 -84.54
CA ALA A 47 0.13 8.54 -85.97
C ALA A 47 -0.75 9.48 -86.80
N THR A 48 -2.02 9.68 -86.43
CA THR A 48 -2.90 10.64 -87.10
C THR A 48 -2.47 12.08 -86.87
N ALA A 49 -1.98 12.43 -85.67
CA ALA A 49 -1.52 13.78 -85.37
C ALA A 49 -0.27 14.16 -86.18
N ILE A 50 0.63 13.20 -86.41
CA ILE A 50 1.79 13.39 -87.29
C ILE A 50 1.35 13.44 -88.75
N SER A 51 0.50 12.50 -89.18
CA SER A 51 0.05 12.39 -90.57
C SER A 51 -0.80 13.57 -91.03
N GLN A 52 -1.51 14.25 -90.12
CA GLN A 52 -2.30 15.44 -90.41
C GLN A 52 -1.53 16.74 -90.12
N GLU A 53 -0.23 16.67 -89.80
CA GLU A 53 0.60 17.81 -89.38
C GLU A 53 0.01 18.60 -88.19
N LEU A 54 -0.87 17.98 -87.40
CA LEU A 54 -1.42 18.56 -86.18
C LEU A 54 -0.32 18.80 -85.13
N TYR A 55 0.76 18.02 -85.21
CA TYR A 55 2.00 18.24 -84.48
C TYR A 55 3.15 18.50 -85.45
N VAL A 56 3.73 19.70 -85.39
CA VAL A 56 4.91 20.11 -86.16
C VAL A 56 6.13 20.16 -85.24
N ALA A 57 7.19 19.45 -85.62
CA ALA A 57 8.44 19.42 -84.86
C ALA A 57 9.25 20.71 -85.08
N THR A 58 8.94 21.72 -84.27
CA THR A 58 9.68 23.00 -84.23
C THR A 58 10.76 22.98 -83.14
N ASP A 59 11.56 24.03 -83.03
CA ASP A 59 12.60 24.22 -82.01
C ASP A 59 12.08 24.01 -80.56
N GLU A 60 10.83 24.40 -80.30
CA GLU A 60 10.17 24.19 -79.01
C GLU A 60 9.99 22.72 -78.64
N THR A 61 10.03 21.78 -79.59
CA THR A 61 9.93 20.34 -79.29
C THR A 61 11.19 19.80 -78.64
N VAL A 62 12.36 20.35 -78.97
CA VAL A 62 13.64 20.04 -78.31
C VAL A 62 13.60 20.56 -76.86
N LEU A 63 13.07 21.76 -76.64
CA LEU A 63 12.86 22.32 -75.31
C LEU A 63 11.86 21.48 -74.48
N LEU A 64 10.78 21.02 -75.09
CA LEU A 64 9.78 20.17 -74.42
C LEU A 64 10.38 18.83 -74.00
N ILE A 65 11.08 18.14 -74.90
CA ILE A 65 11.72 16.85 -74.60
C ILE A 65 12.82 17.02 -73.53
N GLY A 66 13.64 18.07 -73.63
CA GLY A 66 14.66 18.40 -72.63
C GLY A 66 14.04 18.69 -71.25
N SER A 67 12.94 19.44 -71.21
CA SER A 67 12.20 19.71 -69.98
C SER A 67 11.63 18.44 -69.35
N ILE A 68 11.01 17.57 -70.15
CA ILE A 68 10.49 16.28 -69.67
C ILE A 68 11.62 15.41 -69.12
N ALA A 69 12.78 15.36 -69.78
CA ALA A 69 13.93 14.59 -69.33
C ALA A 69 14.46 15.09 -67.98
N ILE A 70 14.62 16.41 -67.82
CA ILE A 70 15.09 17.02 -66.58
C ILE A 70 14.05 16.82 -65.46
N LEU A 71 12.77 17.08 -65.72
CA LEU A 71 11.71 16.87 -64.73
C LEU A 71 11.61 15.41 -64.30
N SER A 72 11.77 14.46 -65.23
CA SER A 72 11.77 13.02 -64.92
C SER A 72 12.96 12.62 -64.04
N PHE A 73 14.12 13.23 -64.28
CA PHE A 73 15.32 12.99 -63.48
C PHE A 73 15.18 13.58 -62.06
N ILE A 74 14.70 14.83 -61.95
CA ILE A 74 14.39 15.49 -60.68
C ILE A 74 13.35 14.69 -59.90
N ALA A 75 12.27 14.24 -60.56
CA ALA A 75 11.24 13.43 -59.92
C ALA A 75 11.81 12.13 -59.34
N LYS A 76 12.77 11.49 -60.02
CA LYS A 76 13.44 10.29 -59.48
C LYS A 76 14.28 10.61 -58.23
N ILE A 77 15.02 11.72 -58.24
CA ILE A 77 15.88 12.10 -57.11
C ILE A 77 15.06 12.53 -55.89
N ILE A 78 13.97 13.30 -56.08
CA ILE A 78 13.18 13.85 -54.98
C ILE A 78 12.21 12.81 -54.38
N ARG A 79 11.86 11.75 -55.12
CA ARG A 79 10.85 10.77 -54.70
C ARG A 79 11.16 10.11 -53.36
N GLU A 80 12.38 9.62 -53.17
CA GLU A 80 12.79 8.95 -51.94
C GLU A 80 12.85 9.91 -50.74
N PRO A 81 13.57 11.05 -50.78
CA PRO A 81 13.63 11.96 -49.65
C PRO A 81 12.26 12.57 -49.32
N TYR A 82 11.40 12.82 -50.31
CA TYR A 82 10.03 13.28 -50.05
C TYR A 82 9.19 12.21 -49.35
N LYS A 83 9.32 10.94 -49.75
CA LYS A 83 8.62 9.82 -49.11
C LYS A 83 9.08 9.62 -47.66
N GLU A 84 10.38 9.70 -47.41
CA GLU A 84 10.94 9.61 -46.06
C GLU A 84 10.48 10.79 -45.18
N TRP A 85 10.52 12.00 -45.71
CA TRP A 85 10.03 13.19 -45.02
C TRP A 85 8.54 13.08 -44.69
N ALA A 86 7.71 12.69 -45.66
CA ALA A 86 6.27 12.52 -45.47
C ALA A 86 5.97 11.43 -44.43
N ASN A 87 6.64 10.28 -44.52
CA ASN A 87 6.48 9.20 -43.54
C ASN A 87 6.94 9.63 -42.14
N GLY A 88 8.06 10.35 -42.01
CA GLY A 88 8.55 10.86 -40.74
C GLY A 88 7.58 11.85 -40.10
N HIS A 89 6.94 12.72 -40.90
CA HIS A 89 5.91 13.64 -40.40
C HIS A 89 4.66 12.89 -39.93
N ILE A 90 4.20 11.89 -40.70
CA ILE A 90 3.06 11.04 -40.34
C ILE A 90 3.34 10.28 -39.03
N THR A 91 4.52 9.68 -38.90
CA THR A 91 4.90 8.94 -37.68
C THR A 91 4.96 9.87 -36.48
N ARG A 92 5.59 11.05 -36.60
CA ARG A 92 5.62 12.03 -35.49
C ARG A 92 4.22 12.41 -35.01
N ILE A 93 3.29 12.68 -35.93
CA ILE A 93 1.91 13.02 -35.55
C ILE A 93 1.23 11.84 -34.83
N LYS A 94 1.42 10.61 -35.33
CA LYS A 94 0.89 9.41 -34.69
C LYS A 94 1.45 9.21 -33.29
N ASP A 95 2.76 9.37 -33.13
CA ASP A 95 3.44 9.20 -31.84
C ASP A 95 2.95 10.25 -30.83
N ILE A 96 2.82 11.52 -31.22
CA ILE A 96 2.26 12.56 -30.35
C ILE A 96 0.83 12.20 -29.95
N LEU A 97 -0.01 11.77 -30.89
CA LEU A 97 -1.39 11.42 -30.60
C LEU A 97 -1.49 10.23 -29.62
N GLU A 98 -0.62 9.23 -29.76
CA GLU A 98 -0.59 8.07 -28.88
C GLU A 98 -0.04 8.42 -27.49
N VAL A 99 1.02 9.23 -27.41
CA VAL A 99 1.55 9.76 -26.14
C VAL A 99 0.49 10.60 -25.42
N THR A 100 -0.15 11.53 -26.13
CA THR A 100 -1.21 12.37 -25.55
C THR A 100 -2.40 11.53 -25.10
N ARG A 101 -2.79 10.49 -25.85
CA ARG A 101 -3.84 9.56 -25.42
C ARG A 101 -3.45 8.85 -24.11
N THR A 102 -2.27 8.25 -24.08
CA THR A 102 -1.80 7.47 -22.92
C THR A 102 -1.63 8.35 -21.69
N GLU A 103 -1.06 9.54 -21.84
CA GLU A 103 -0.92 10.54 -20.78
C GLU A 103 -2.28 11.02 -20.27
N HIS A 104 -3.23 11.33 -21.15
CA HIS A 104 -4.58 11.70 -20.73
C HIS A 104 -5.31 10.57 -20.02
N THR A 105 -5.20 9.32 -20.50
CA THR A 105 -5.82 8.18 -19.82
C THR A 105 -5.22 7.95 -18.44
N GLY A 106 -3.89 8.08 -18.31
CA GLY A 106 -3.20 7.98 -17.00
C GLY A 106 -3.64 9.09 -16.04
N ALA A 107 -3.67 10.34 -16.50
CA ALA A 107 -4.11 11.46 -15.68
C ALA A 107 -5.58 11.33 -15.23
N VAL A 108 -6.45 10.75 -16.07
CA VAL A 108 -7.85 10.47 -15.70
C VAL A 108 -7.91 9.33 -14.69
N GLU A 109 -7.11 8.28 -14.85
CA GLU A 109 -7.03 7.17 -13.90
C GLU A 109 -6.54 7.63 -12.51
N ASP A 110 -5.50 8.46 -12.46
CA ASP A 110 -4.99 9.08 -11.23
C ASP A 110 -6.06 9.94 -10.54
N ARG A 111 -6.81 10.71 -11.33
CA ARG A 111 -7.94 11.52 -10.83
C ARG A 111 -9.04 10.62 -10.26
N ILE A 112 -9.37 9.52 -10.91
CA ILE A 112 -10.36 8.55 -10.44
C ILE A 112 -9.90 7.91 -9.14
N ALA A 113 -8.62 7.54 -9.02
CA ALA A 113 -8.05 6.98 -7.79
C ALA A 113 -8.16 7.96 -6.62
N SER A 114 -7.78 9.23 -6.83
CA SER A 114 -7.90 10.28 -5.81
C SER A 114 -9.35 10.53 -5.40
N VAL A 115 -10.29 10.60 -6.35
CA VAL A 115 -11.72 10.77 -6.03
C VAL A 115 -12.32 9.54 -5.33
N SER A 116 -11.84 8.34 -5.64
CA SER A 116 -12.24 7.10 -4.97
C SER A 116 -11.83 7.11 -3.48
N GLU A 117 -10.64 7.60 -3.15
CA GLU A 117 -10.21 7.80 -1.77
C GLU A 117 -11.14 8.78 -1.03
N MET A 118 -11.51 9.89 -1.67
CA MET A 118 -12.44 10.88 -1.10
C MET A 118 -13.82 10.29 -0.77
N LYS A 119 -14.27 9.26 -1.49
CA LYS A 119 -15.54 8.58 -1.21
C LYS A 119 -15.54 7.91 0.17
N ASN A 120 -14.41 7.37 0.60
CA ASN A 120 -14.29 6.63 1.86
C ASN A 120 -14.14 7.54 3.09
N VAL A 121 -13.88 8.83 2.91
CA VAL A 121 -13.64 9.77 4.03
C VAL A 121 -14.89 9.95 4.88
N VAL A 122 -16.08 9.90 4.28
CA VAL A 122 -17.35 10.01 5.01
C VAL A 122 -17.56 8.79 5.92
N ASP A 123 -17.29 7.59 5.42
CA ASP A 123 -17.44 6.35 6.19
C ASP A 123 -16.38 6.24 7.28
N VAL A 124 -15.12 6.60 6.99
CA VAL A 124 -14.06 6.67 8.00
C VAL A 124 -14.41 7.67 9.09
N THR A 125 -14.93 8.84 8.73
CA THR A 125 -15.35 9.86 9.72
C THR A 125 -16.50 9.35 10.58
N ARG A 126 -17.52 8.73 9.99
CA ARG A 126 -18.63 8.11 10.75
C ARG A 126 -18.13 7.01 11.68
N ASN A 127 -17.22 6.16 11.22
CA ASN A 127 -16.63 5.11 12.02
C ASN A 127 -15.78 5.67 13.17
N LEU A 128 -15.02 6.74 12.94
CA LEU A 128 -14.27 7.43 14.01
C LEU A 128 -15.20 8.06 15.03
N PHE A 129 -16.31 8.68 14.61
CA PHE A 129 -17.32 9.19 15.54
C PHE A 129 -17.97 8.07 16.35
N ALA A 130 -18.42 6.99 15.70
CA ALA A 130 -19.01 5.84 16.39
C ALA A 130 -18.03 5.19 17.37
N LEU A 131 -16.75 5.05 16.98
CA LEU A 131 -15.70 4.56 17.86
C LEU A 131 -15.47 5.51 19.04
N SER A 132 -15.46 6.83 18.80
CA SER A 132 -15.29 7.82 19.86
C SER A 132 -16.45 7.78 20.85
N GLU A 133 -17.69 7.71 20.38
CA GLU A 133 -18.89 7.62 21.22
C GLU A 133 -18.88 6.35 22.07
N ALA A 134 -18.56 5.20 21.47
CA ALA A 134 -18.41 3.94 22.18
C ALA A 134 -17.32 4.02 23.26
N GLN A 135 -16.16 4.58 22.92
CA GLN A 135 -15.06 4.75 23.87
C GLN A 135 -15.43 5.67 25.05
N PHE A 136 -16.13 6.78 24.80
CA PHE A 136 -16.60 7.66 25.86
C PHE A 136 -17.62 6.98 26.77
N GLN A 137 -18.54 6.19 26.21
CA GLN A 137 -19.52 5.44 27.00
C GLN A 137 -18.85 4.39 27.90
N ASP A 138 -17.89 3.64 27.36
CA ASP A 138 -17.17 2.63 28.12
C ASP A 138 -16.29 3.26 29.19
N THR A 139 -15.63 4.38 28.88
CA THR A 139 -14.87 5.16 29.86
C THR A 139 -15.77 5.65 31.00
N ALA A 140 -16.94 6.20 30.69
CA ALA A 140 -17.89 6.67 31.70
C ALA A 140 -18.40 5.54 32.62
N LYS A 141 -18.67 4.35 32.08
CA LYS A 141 -19.05 3.17 32.88
C LYS A 141 -17.91 2.71 33.79
N LEU A 142 -16.70 2.61 33.25
CA LEU A 142 -15.50 2.22 34.01
C LEU A 142 -15.19 3.23 35.13
N GLU A 143 -15.34 4.52 34.86
CA GLU A 143 -15.16 5.56 35.88
C GLU A 143 -16.22 5.47 36.99
N ALA A 144 -17.49 5.24 36.62
CA ALA A 144 -18.57 5.08 37.58
C ALA A 144 -18.37 3.84 38.47
N GLU A 145 -18.00 2.70 37.88
CA GLU A 145 -17.68 1.47 38.62
C GLU A 145 -16.47 1.68 39.53
N ALA A 146 -15.39 2.26 39.01
CA ALA A 146 -14.20 2.56 39.80
C ALA A 146 -14.50 3.52 40.96
N PHE A 147 -15.40 4.48 40.78
CA PHE A 147 -15.83 5.39 41.83
C PHE A 147 -16.61 4.65 42.92
N ALA A 148 -17.57 3.79 42.55
CA ALA A 148 -18.33 2.99 43.50
C ALA A 148 -17.43 2.04 44.31
N LEU A 149 -16.50 1.34 43.64
CA LEU A 149 -15.51 0.48 44.28
C LEU A 149 -14.62 1.26 45.25
N ARG A 150 -14.13 2.46 44.87
CA ARG A 150 -13.35 3.32 45.77
C ARG A 150 -14.14 3.74 47.00
N GLN A 151 -15.42 4.06 46.86
CA GLN A 151 -16.28 4.39 48.00
C GLN A 151 -16.45 3.20 48.94
N GLN A 152 -16.67 2.00 48.40
CA GLN A 152 -16.79 0.78 49.23
C GLN A 152 -15.50 0.46 49.98
N VAL A 153 -14.34 0.58 49.32
CA VAL A 153 -13.03 0.37 49.96
C VAL A 153 -12.76 1.42 51.03
N ALA A 154 -13.08 2.69 50.77
CA ALA A 154 -12.94 3.74 51.77
C ALA A 154 -13.80 3.47 53.01
N LEU A 155 -15.08 3.12 52.83
CA LEU A 155 -15.95 2.74 53.94
C LEU A 155 -15.45 1.50 54.70
N ALA A 156 -14.99 0.47 53.99
CA ALA A 156 -14.42 -0.72 54.60
C ALA A 156 -13.15 -0.40 55.41
N ALA A 157 -12.31 0.52 54.93
CA ALA A 157 -11.11 0.97 55.63
C ALA A 157 -11.44 1.76 56.91
N GLU A 158 -12.42 2.66 56.84
CA GLU A 158 -12.91 3.40 58.02
C GLU A 158 -13.49 2.45 59.08
N LEU A 159 -14.34 1.51 58.67
CA LEU A 159 -14.92 0.51 59.58
C LEU A 159 -13.84 -0.39 60.20
N LYS A 160 -12.84 -0.80 59.41
CA LYS A 160 -11.70 -1.55 59.91
C LYS A 160 -10.88 -0.74 60.91
N SER A 161 -10.64 0.54 60.64
CA SER A 161 -9.92 1.44 61.55
C SER A 161 -10.65 1.55 62.89
N VAL A 162 -11.97 1.74 62.87
CA VAL A 162 -12.81 1.76 64.08
C VAL A 162 -12.73 0.42 64.81
N LEU A 163 -12.89 -0.71 64.11
CA LEU A 163 -12.81 -2.03 64.74
C LEU A 163 -11.43 -2.31 65.36
N ASP A 164 -10.35 -1.98 64.66
CA ASP A 164 -8.98 -2.11 65.15
C ASP A 164 -8.71 -1.18 66.35
N SER A 165 -9.41 -0.04 66.45
CA SER A 165 -9.34 0.85 67.62
C SER A 165 -10.06 0.25 68.84
N TRP A 166 -11.23 -0.35 68.63
CA TRP A 166 -11.99 -1.06 69.67
C TRP A 166 -11.23 -2.29 70.18
N ALA A 167 -10.68 -3.10 69.27
CA ALA A 167 -9.87 -4.26 69.65
C ALA A 167 -8.65 -3.87 70.47
N ARG A 168 -7.97 -2.77 70.10
CA ARG A 168 -6.86 -2.21 70.89
C ARG A 168 -7.30 -1.71 72.26
N TYR A 169 -8.43 -1.01 72.32
CA TYR A 169 -9.00 -0.55 73.59
C TYR A 169 -9.37 -1.73 74.51
N GLU A 170 -10.01 -2.77 73.96
CA GLU A 170 -10.37 -3.97 74.71
C GLU A 170 -9.15 -4.72 75.22
N GLN A 171 -8.12 -4.89 74.38
CA GLN A 171 -6.86 -5.51 74.78
C GLN A 171 -6.18 -4.71 75.90
N GLN A 172 -6.15 -3.38 75.78
CA GLN A 172 -5.59 -2.50 76.82
C GLN A 172 -6.40 -2.55 78.12
N ALA A 173 -7.74 -2.61 78.03
CA ALA A 173 -8.61 -2.76 79.20
C ALA A 173 -8.37 -4.11 79.90
N LYS A 174 -8.29 -5.21 79.14
CA LYS A 174 -7.97 -6.55 79.66
C LYS A 174 -6.59 -6.60 80.32
N GLU A 175 -5.58 -6.00 79.71
CA GLU A 175 -4.23 -5.93 80.27
C GLU A 175 -4.21 -5.09 81.56
N SER A 176 -4.95 -3.98 81.60
CA SER A 176 -5.10 -3.14 82.80
C SER A 176 -5.81 -3.88 83.94
N GLU A 177 -6.92 -4.56 83.65
CA GLU A 177 -7.65 -5.37 84.63
C GLU A 177 -6.79 -6.52 85.15
N GLN A 178 -6.06 -7.21 84.28
CA GLN A 178 -5.13 -8.27 84.70
C GLN A 178 -3.99 -7.73 85.56
N ALA A 179 -3.44 -6.55 85.24
CA ALA A 179 -2.42 -5.91 86.06
C ALA A 179 -2.96 -5.53 87.45
N GLU A 180 -4.18 -4.98 87.54
CA GLU A 180 -4.84 -4.63 88.80
C GLU A 180 -5.19 -5.87 89.64
N LEU A 181 -5.75 -6.91 89.01
CA LEU A 181 -6.04 -8.19 89.65
C LEU A 181 -4.75 -8.86 90.15
N THR A 182 -3.69 -8.86 89.34
CA THR A 182 -2.38 -9.43 89.72
C THR A 182 -1.81 -8.68 90.92
N LYS A 183 -1.84 -7.34 90.91
CA LYS A 183 -1.42 -6.53 92.05
C LYS A 183 -2.23 -6.84 93.31
N THR A 184 -3.55 -6.93 93.18
CA THR A 184 -4.46 -7.23 94.31
C THR A 184 -4.23 -8.64 94.88
N VAL A 185 -4.00 -9.63 94.02
CA VAL A 185 -3.68 -11.00 94.42
C VAL A 185 -2.32 -11.05 95.11
N ILE A 186 -1.29 -10.41 94.53
CA ILE A 186 0.05 -10.32 95.15
C ILE A 186 -0.05 -9.65 96.53
N ASP A 187 -0.72 -8.51 96.64
CA ASP A 187 -0.90 -7.80 97.91
C ASP A 187 -1.65 -8.65 98.95
N ARG A 188 -2.67 -9.41 98.52
CA ARG A 188 -3.41 -10.33 99.41
C ARG A 188 -2.53 -11.50 99.85
N VAL A 189 -1.76 -12.13 98.95
CA VAL A 189 -0.82 -13.21 99.29
C VAL A 189 0.26 -12.71 100.25
N VAL A 190 0.86 -11.54 100.00
CA VAL A 190 1.86 -10.94 100.89
C VAL A 190 1.27 -10.62 102.27
N LYS A 191 0.02 -10.16 102.35
CA LYS A 191 -0.67 -9.95 103.64
C LYS A 191 -0.94 -11.27 104.37
N THR A 192 -1.43 -12.30 103.68
CA THR A 192 -1.68 -13.63 104.27
C THR A 192 -0.38 -14.30 104.73
N LEU A 193 0.74 -14.12 104.03
CA LEU A 193 2.07 -14.61 104.45
C LEU A 193 2.60 -13.91 105.71
N LYS A 194 2.13 -12.70 106.01
CA LYS A 194 2.46 -11.98 107.25
C LYS A 194 1.58 -12.37 108.44
N ASP A 195 0.54 -13.18 108.22
CA ASP A 195 -0.36 -13.63 109.27
C ASP A 195 0.28 -14.75 110.09
N GLU A 196 0.25 -14.61 111.42
CA GLU A 196 1.02 -15.46 112.34
C GLU A 196 0.54 -16.91 112.34
N LYS A 197 -0.76 -17.13 112.08
CA LYS A 197 -1.35 -18.46 111.93
C LYS A 197 -0.80 -19.19 110.70
N MET A 198 -0.75 -18.50 109.55
CA MET A 198 -0.24 -19.06 108.30
C MET A 198 1.26 -19.35 108.40
N GLN A 199 2.04 -18.47 109.05
CA GLN A 199 3.48 -18.72 109.29
C GLN A 199 3.71 -19.94 110.16
N ARG A 200 2.89 -20.15 111.19
CA ARG A 200 2.95 -21.36 112.02
C ARG A 200 2.58 -22.61 111.21
N ASP A 201 1.53 -22.55 110.41
CA ASP A 201 1.13 -23.67 109.54
C ASP A 201 2.20 -24.00 108.48
N ILE A 202 2.87 -22.99 107.90
CA ILE A 202 4.00 -23.18 106.98
C ILE A 202 5.20 -23.78 107.70
N LEU A 203 5.54 -23.32 108.90
CA LEU A 203 6.63 -23.89 109.70
C LEU A 203 6.34 -25.35 110.07
N LEU A 204 5.11 -25.66 110.47
CA LEU A 204 4.68 -27.04 110.75
C LEU A 204 4.72 -27.91 109.49
N GLY A 205 4.27 -27.39 108.35
CA GLY A 205 4.35 -28.06 107.05
C GLY A 205 5.80 -28.31 106.62
N ALA A 206 6.69 -27.32 106.75
CA ALA A 206 8.10 -27.46 106.45
C ALA A 206 8.80 -28.47 107.39
N VAL A 207 8.45 -28.49 108.68
CA VAL A 207 8.94 -29.53 109.62
C VAL A 207 8.42 -30.90 109.22
N ALA A 208 7.14 -31.03 108.82
CA ALA A 208 6.58 -32.29 108.35
C ALA A 208 7.22 -32.78 107.03
N GLU A 209 7.53 -31.87 106.10
CA GLU A 209 8.25 -32.17 104.86
C GLU A 209 9.70 -32.60 105.14
N ILE A 210 10.40 -31.92 106.06
CA ILE A 210 11.73 -32.33 106.51
C ILE A 210 11.66 -33.70 107.19
N GLU A 211 10.68 -33.94 108.06
CA GLU A 211 10.47 -35.24 108.70
C GLU A 211 10.16 -36.34 107.68
N GLN A 212 9.43 -36.05 106.61
CA GLN A 212 9.21 -36.99 105.50
C GLN A 212 10.48 -37.22 104.68
N LEU A 213 11.27 -36.19 104.38
CA LEU A 213 12.55 -36.31 103.67
C LEU A 213 13.59 -37.11 104.47
N VAL A 214 13.60 -36.95 105.80
CA VAL A 214 14.44 -37.71 106.74
C VAL A 214 13.94 -39.16 106.86
N LYS A 215 12.62 -39.40 106.89
CA LYS A 215 12.04 -40.76 106.88
C LYS A 215 12.26 -41.48 105.54
N ASN A 216 12.30 -40.74 104.43
CA ASN A 216 12.49 -41.29 103.08
C ASN A 216 13.97 -41.40 102.64
N LYS A 217 14.96 -41.10 103.51
CA LYS A 217 16.40 -41.21 103.21
C LYS A 217 16.81 -40.54 101.88
N ALA A 218 16.49 -39.26 101.73
CA ALA A 218 17.05 -38.42 100.67
C ALA A 218 18.16 -37.47 101.15
N ILE A 219 18.53 -37.56 102.44
CA ILE A 219 19.82 -37.17 103.04
C ILE A 219 20.13 -38.21 104.15
#